data_AF-A0A7L3FG54-F1
#
_entry.id   AF-A0A7L3FG54-F1
#
_cell.length_a   1.000
_cell.length_b   1.000
_cell.length_c   1.000
_cell.angle_alpha   90.00
_cell.angle_beta   90.00
_cell.angle_gamma   90.00
#
_symmetry.space_group_name_H-M   'P 1'
#
loop_
_entity.id
_entity.type
_entity.pdbx_description
1 polymer ?
#
loop_
_entity_poly.entity_id
_entity_poly.type
_entity_poly.pdbx_seq_one_letter_code
_entity_poly.pdbx_strand_id
1 'polypeptide(L)'
;GVFSHLEMLEAQAHEAAVKEEEKKQQEEKLARLKARVQELRLQRDELQAKVDLQQKGQHEKGAVLSDPAQPSAQAALEWKIRSVQAMLQMFYLTGISGKLTKKGVCFCISTAFEGTYLDSYYLELLMKPEVRIHHHSIPTFIPLEQITKKYLETDIRRFLAVLSDHLNAYVGRRYQAEQLQ
;
A
#
# COMPACT_ATOMS: atom_id res chain seq x y z
N GLY A 1 23.07 -37.47 -44.33
CA GLY A 1 22.98 -38.92 -44.06
C GLY A 1 21.60 -39.25 -43.50
N VAL A 2 21.22 -40.52 -43.42
CA VAL A 2 19.89 -40.92 -42.89
C VAL A 2 19.69 -40.40 -41.45
N PHE A 3 20.76 -40.38 -40.64
CA PHE A 3 20.76 -39.85 -39.28
C PHE A 3 20.41 -38.36 -39.17
N SER A 4 21.02 -37.50 -40.01
CA SER A 4 20.74 -36.06 -39.99
C SER A 4 19.31 -35.72 -40.42
N HIS A 5 18.69 -36.60 -41.22
CA HIS A 5 17.29 -36.44 -41.61
C HIS A 5 16.32 -36.83 -40.48
N LEU A 6 16.64 -37.89 -39.73
CA LEU A 6 15.89 -38.32 -38.54
C LEU A 6 15.93 -37.25 -37.43
N GLU A 7 17.10 -36.67 -37.17
CA GLU A 7 17.28 -35.62 -36.15
C GLU A 7 16.47 -34.35 -36.49
N MET A 8 16.42 -33.98 -37.77
CA MET A 8 15.57 -32.89 -38.25
C MET A 8 14.07 -33.18 -38.06
N LEU A 9 13.63 -34.41 -38.33
CA LEU A 9 12.24 -34.82 -38.16
C LEU A 9 11.83 -34.86 -36.66
N GLU A 10 12.73 -35.31 -35.79
CA GLU A 10 12.51 -35.31 -34.34
C GLU A 10 12.39 -33.88 -33.79
N ALA A 11 13.27 -32.97 -34.21
CA ALA A 11 13.20 -31.56 -33.83
C ALA A 11 11.89 -30.90 -34.29
N GLN A 12 11.44 -31.20 -35.52
CA GLN A 12 10.15 -30.69 -36.04
C GLN A 12 8.94 -31.25 -35.28
N ALA A 13 8.96 -32.54 -34.93
CA ALA A 13 7.91 -33.17 -34.14
C ALA A 13 7.84 -32.57 -32.73
N HIS A 14 8.99 -32.35 -32.09
CA HIS A 14 9.07 -31.71 -30.78
C HIS A 14 8.59 -30.26 -30.82
N GLU A 15 8.99 -29.48 -31.83
CA GLU A 15 8.55 -28.09 -31.98
C GLU A 15 7.02 -28.00 -32.21
N ALA A 16 6.46 -28.92 -32.98
CA ALA A 16 5.02 -29.02 -33.18
C ALA A 16 4.28 -29.36 -31.88
N ALA A 17 4.80 -30.30 -31.09
CA ALA A 17 4.21 -30.68 -29.80
C ALA A 17 4.22 -29.52 -28.79
N VAL A 18 5.32 -28.76 -28.70
CA VAL A 18 5.41 -27.57 -27.83
C VAL A 18 4.40 -26.51 -28.25
N LYS A 19 4.28 -26.23 -29.56
CA LYS A 19 3.30 -25.25 -30.07
C LYS A 19 1.85 -25.68 -29.81
N GLU A 20 1.56 -26.98 -29.82
CA GLU A 20 0.24 -27.49 -29.49
C GLU A 20 -0.08 -27.34 -27.99
N GLU A 21 0.89 -27.62 -27.13
CA GLU A 21 0.75 -27.47 -25.68
C GLU A 21 0.54 -26.00 -25.28
N GLU A 22 1.30 -25.08 -25.89
CA GLU A 22 1.12 -23.64 -25.66
C GLU A 22 -0.28 -23.16 -26.06
N LYS A 23 -0.82 -23.66 -27.18
CA LYS A 23 -2.20 -23.34 -27.61
C LYS A 23 -3.23 -23.85 -26.61
N LYS A 24 -3.08 -25.09 -26.13
CA LYS A 24 -3.97 -25.66 -25.10
C LYS A 24 -3.97 -24.82 -23.82
N GLN A 25 -2.78 -24.43 -23.34
CA GLN A 25 -2.67 -23.56 -22.17
C GLN A 25 -3.30 -22.17 -22.38
N GLN A 26 -3.19 -21.62 -23.57
CA GLN A 26 -3.85 -20.35 -23.91
C GLN A 26 -5.37 -20.50 -23.92
N GLU A 27 -5.89 -21.58 -24.49
CA GLU A 27 -7.33 -21.89 -24.51
C GLU A 27 -7.89 -22.07 -23.10
N GLU A 28 -7.18 -22.78 -22.21
CA GLU A 28 -7.57 -22.93 -20.80
C GLU A 28 -7.59 -21.59 -20.05
N LYS A 29 -6.56 -20.75 -20.25
CA LYS A 29 -6.52 -19.40 -19.66
C LYS A 29 -7.69 -18.55 -20.16
N LEU A 30 -8.00 -18.62 -21.45
CA LEU A 30 -9.13 -17.91 -22.04
C LEU A 30 -10.46 -18.42 -21.50
N ALA A 31 -10.63 -19.73 -21.32
CA ALA A 31 -11.83 -20.31 -20.72
C ALA A 31 -12.02 -19.84 -19.27
N ARG A 32 -10.95 -19.85 -18.46
CA ARG A 32 -10.97 -19.35 -17.07
C ARG A 32 -11.32 -17.85 -17.00
N LEU A 33 -10.74 -17.03 -17.87
CA LEU A 33 -11.03 -15.61 -17.95
C LEU A 33 -12.50 -15.36 -18.34
N LYS A 34 -13.02 -16.10 -19.32
CA LYS A 34 -14.43 -16.02 -19.73
C LYS A 34 -15.38 -16.38 -18.58
N ALA A 35 -15.08 -17.45 -17.82
CA ALA A 35 -15.86 -17.82 -16.64
C ALA A 35 -15.86 -16.70 -15.59
N ARG A 36 -14.69 -16.09 -15.33
CA ARG A 36 -14.59 -14.96 -14.39
C ARG A 36 -15.38 -13.74 -14.85
N VAL A 37 -15.39 -13.45 -16.15
CA VAL A 37 -16.20 -12.35 -16.71
C VAL A 37 -17.69 -12.61 -16.53
N GLN A 38 -18.15 -13.85 -16.71
CA GLN A 38 -19.56 -14.21 -16.49
C GLN A 38 -19.96 -14.05 -15.02
N GLU A 39 -19.13 -14.52 -14.09
CA GLU A 39 -19.35 -14.35 -12.65
C GLU A 39 -19.46 -12.86 -12.26
N LEU A 40 -18.54 -12.03 -12.74
CA LEU A 40 -18.57 -10.59 -12.47
C LEU A 40 -19.77 -9.89 -13.12
N ARG A 41 -20.25 -10.37 -14.28
CA ARG A 41 -21.48 -9.86 -14.90
C ARG A 41 -22.70 -10.18 -14.07
N LEU A 42 -22.81 -11.40 -13.54
CA LEU A 42 -23.89 -11.78 -12.63
C LEU A 42 -23.90 -10.91 -11.36
N GLN A 43 -22.73 -10.70 -10.76
CA GLN A 43 -22.60 -9.82 -9.59
C GLN A 43 -23.00 -8.36 -9.91
N ARG A 44 -22.58 -7.85 -11.07
CA ARG A 44 -22.99 -6.52 -11.54
C ARG A 44 -24.50 -6.46 -11.71
N ASP A 45 -25.10 -7.45 -12.35
CA ASP A 45 -26.54 -7.45 -12.64
C ASP A 45 -27.36 -7.56 -11.34
N GLU A 46 -26.89 -8.33 -10.36
CA GLU A 46 -27.48 -8.39 -9.02
C GLU A 46 -27.41 -7.03 -8.30
N LEU A 47 -26.25 -6.36 -8.36
CA LEU A 47 -26.08 -5.02 -7.79
C LEU A 47 -26.94 -3.99 -8.52
N GLN A 48 -27.02 -4.07 -9.85
CA GLN A 48 -27.86 -3.20 -10.66
C GLN A 48 -29.34 -3.39 -10.30
N ALA A 49 -29.80 -4.63 -10.15
CA ALA A 49 -31.17 -4.92 -9.72
C ALA A 49 -31.46 -4.37 -8.32
N LYS A 50 -30.51 -4.47 -7.38
CA LYS A 50 -30.65 -3.87 -6.03
C LYS A 50 -30.77 -2.35 -6.11
N VAL A 51 -29.99 -1.69 -6.96
CA VAL A 51 -30.06 -0.24 -7.19
C VAL A 51 -31.37 0.15 -7.87
N ASP A 52 -31.79 -0.55 -8.91
CA ASP A 52 -33.02 -0.28 -9.64
C ASP A 52 -34.27 -0.47 -8.76
N LEU A 53 -34.27 -1.48 -7.88
CA LEU A 53 -35.34 -1.68 -6.88
C LEU A 53 -35.41 -0.53 -5.87
N GLN A 54 -34.25 -0.01 -5.44
CA GLN A 54 -34.21 1.18 -4.58
C GLN A 54 -34.72 2.42 -5.31
N GLN A 55 -34.38 2.61 -6.59
CA GLN A 55 -34.84 3.75 -7.38
C GLN A 55 -36.33 3.68 -7.71
N LYS A 56 -36.88 2.50 -8.05
CA LYS A 56 -38.32 2.33 -8.29
C LYS A 56 -39.14 2.43 -7.01
N GLY A 57 -38.64 1.90 -5.89
CA GLY A 57 -39.26 2.06 -4.57
C GLY A 57 -39.33 3.51 -4.08
N GLN A 58 -38.43 4.38 -4.56
CA GLN A 58 -38.48 5.83 -4.33
C GLN A 58 -39.50 6.55 -5.22
N HIS A 59 -39.81 6.02 -6.42
CA HIS A 59 -40.78 6.63 -7.34
C HIS A 59 -42.25 6.32 -6.99
N GLU A 60 -42.55 5.16 -6.39
CA GLU A 60 -43.93 4.80 -5.99
C GLU A 60 -44.34 5.33 -4.60
N LYS A 61 -43.38 5.65 -3.72
CA LYS A 61 -43.61 6.22 -2.38
C LYS A 61 -43.65 7.75 -2.37
N GLY A 62 -44.32 8.35 -3.36
CA GLY A 62 -44.65 9.78 -3.38
C GLY A 62 -45.74 10.20 -2.38
N ALA A 63 -46.33 9.27 -1.62
CA ALA A 63 -47.34 9.56 -0.63
C ALA A 63 -47.08 8.78 0.66
N VAL A 64 -46.51 9.49 1.64
CA VAL A 64 -46.51 9.17 3.07
C VAL A 64 -45.77 7.87 3.45
N LEU A 65 -44.53 8.03 3.92
CA LEU A 65 -43.98 7.46 5.18
C LEU A 65 -42.45 7.48 5.10
N SER A 66 -41.87 8.06 6.14
CA SER A 66 -40.46 8.30 6.41
C SER A 66 -39.49 7.25 5.83
N ASP A 67 -38.61 7.73 4.95
CA ASP A 67 -37.52 7.03 4.30
C ASP A 67 -36.56 6.40 5.33
N PRO A 68 -36.17 5.11 5.22
CA PRO A 68 -35.02 4.60 5.97
C PRO A 68 -33.75 5.17 5.34
N ALA A 69 -33.44 6.40 5.77
CA ALA A 69 -32.15 7.09 5.74
C ALA A 69 -31.20 6.63 4.63
N GLN A 70 -31.34 7.19 3.43
CA GLN A 70 -30.13 7.51 2.67
C GLN A 70 -29.19 8.26 3.61
N PRO A 71 -27.89 7.88 3.71
CA PRO A 71 -26.97 8.64 4.53
C PRO A 71 -26.99 10.06 3.98
N SER A 72 -27.47 10.99 4.81
CA SER A 72 -27.46 12.40 4.48
C SER A 72 -26.06 12.78 3.99
N ALA A 73 -25.93 13.78 3.13
CA ALA A 73 -24.61 14.23 2.68
C ALA A 73 -23.65 14.47 3.87
N GLN A 74 -24.20 14.82 5.04
CA GLN A 74 -23.52 14.91 6.33
C GLN A 74 -23.02 13.55 6.84
N ALA A 75 -23.87 12.51 6.88
CA ALA A 75 -23.45 11.16 7.28
C ALA A 75 -22.37 10.57 6.36
N ALA A 76 -22.46 10.83 5.04
CA ALA A 76 -21.44 10.41 4.09
C ALA A 76 -20.11 11.17 4.31
N LEU A 77 -20.16 12.46 4.62
CA LEU A 77 -19.00 13.27 4.96
C LEU A 77 -18.36 12.83 6.28
N GLU A 78 -19.15 12.60 7.32
CA GLU A 78 -18.68 12.09 8.62
C GLU A 78 -18.00 10.73 8.47
N TRP A 79 -18.58 9.82 7.68
CA TRP A 79 -17.97 8.53 7.42
C TRP A 79 -16.62 8.68 6.69
N LYS A 80 -16.51 9.59 5.72
CA LYS A 80 -15.24 9.89 5.05
C LYS A 80 -14.20 10.46 6.02
N ILE A 81 -14.60 11.39 6.89
CA ILE A 81 -13.71 11.97 7.92
C ILE A 81 -13.19 10.87 8.85
N ARG A 82 -14.09 10.03 9.38
CA ARG A 82 -13.71 8.90 10.25
C ARG A 82 -12.78 7.92 9.54
N SER A 83 -13.04 7.62 8.27
CA SER A 83 -12.19 6.72 7.46
C SER A 83 -10.79 7.29 7.27
N VAL A 84 -10.66 8.58 6.95
CA VAL A 84 -9.35 9.25 6.83
C VAL A 84 -8.63 9.32 8.18
N GLN A 85 -9.35 9.59 9.28
CA GLN A 85 -8.77 9.58 10.63
C GLN A 85 -8.25 8.18 11.01
N ALA A 86 -9.02 7.13 10.75
CA ALA A 86 -8.60 5.76 11.00
C ALA A 86 -7.36 5.39 10.17
N MET A 87 -7.31 5.82 8.91
CA MET A 87 -6.14 5.62 8.06
C MET A 87 -4.91 6.36 8.61
N LEU A 88 -5.07 7.60 9.07
CA LEU A 88 -3.98 8.37 9.70
C LEU A 88 -3.46 7.66 10.95
N GLN A 89 -4.36 7.18 11.82
CA GLN A 89 -4.00 6.41 13.01
C GLN A 89 -3.23 5.13 12.65
N MET A 90 -3.65 4.42 11.60
CA MET A 90 -2.95 3.22 11.14
C MET A 90 -1.52 3.52 10.67
N PHE A 91 -1.29 4.67 10.02
CA PHE A 91 0.07 5.10 9.66
C PHE A 91 0.91 5.46 10.88
N TYR A 92 0.33 6.08 11.91
CA TYR A 92 1.04 6.30 13.18
C TYR A 92 1.48 5.00 13.83
N LEU A 93 0.73 3.90 13.67
CA LEU A 93 1.12 2.58 14.19
C LEU A 93 2.41 2.03 13.56
N THR A 94 2.80 2.53 12.39
CA THR A 94 4.06 2.12 11.75
C THR A 94 5.28 2.82 12.36
N GLY A 95 5.07 3.80 13.25
CA GLY A 95 6.12 4.61 13.85
C GLY A 95 6.72 5.67 12.91
N ILE A 96 6.33 5.71 11.62
CA ILE A 96 6.84 6.68 10.66
C ILE A 96 5.68 7.35 9.92
N SER A 97 5.64 8.67 9.96
CA SER A 97 4.67 9.46 9.20
C SER A 97 5.37 10.54 8.39
N GLY A 98 4.75 10.98 7.29
CA GLY A 98 5.32 11.96 6.38
C GLY A 98 4.30 13.02 5.98
N LYS A 99 4.74 14.28 5.97
CA LYS A 99 3.97 15.43 5.49
C LYS A 99 4.74 16.13 4.38
N LEU A 100 4.07 16.39 3.25
CA LEU A 100 4.63 17.18 2.16
C LEU A 100 4.80 18.64 2.59
N THR A 101 5.96 19.22 2.34
CA THR A 101 6.26 20.63 2.57
C THR A 101 6.45 21.36 1.23
N LYS A 102 6.50 22.70 1.24
CA LYS A 102 6.70 23.49 0.01
C LYS A 102 7.99 23.14 -0.74
N LYS A 103 9.01 22.65 -0.05
CA LYS A 103 10.36 22.39 -0.58
C LYS A 103 10.75 20.90 -0.60
N GLY A 104 9.91 20.01 -0.07
CA GLY A 104 10.20 18.59 0.02
C GLY A 104 9.25 17.87 0.97
N VAL A 105 9.77 17.08 1.91
CA VAL A 105 8.98 16.24 2.83
C VAL A 105 9.53 16.34 4.25
N CYS A 106 8.66 16.41 5.24
CA CYS A 106 9.00 16.28 6.64
C CYS A 106 8.50 14.94 7.17
N PHE A 107 9.41 14.13 7.70
CA PHE A 107 9.12 12.86 8.36
C PHE A 107 9.07 13.07 9.88
N CYS A 108 8.12 12.39 10.51
CA CYS A 108 8.06 12.20 11.95
C CYS A 108 8.29 10.72 12.25
N ILE A 109 9.31 10.43 13.04
CA ILE A 109 9.71 9.10 13.48
C ILE A 109 9.38 9.00 14.96
N SER A 110 8.31 8.30 15.27
CA SER A 110 7.87 7.99 16.62
C SER A 110 8.54 6.70 17.08
N THR A 111 9.26 6.79 18.19
CA THR A 111 9.90 5.64 18.84
C THR A 111 8.93 4.94 19.77
N ALA A 112 9.07 3.62 19.90
CA ALA A 112 8.26 2.81 20.78
C ALA A 112 9.09 1.71 21.43
N PHE A 113 8.78 1.41 22.69
CA PHE A 113 9.38 0.33 23.45
C PHE A 113 8.28 -0.43 24.20
N GLU A 114 8.28 -1.77 24.10
CA GLU A 114 7.29 -2.66 24.73
C GLU A 114 5.82 -2.22 24.55
N GLY A 115 5.48 -1.75 23.34
CA GLY A 115 4.12 -1.31 23.01
C GLY A 115 3.75 0.10 23.48
N THR A 116 4.66 0.82 24.13
CA THR A 116 4.48 2.22 24.55
C THR A 116 5.22 3.16 23.62
N TYR A 117 4.54 4.17 23.09
CA TYR A 117 5.19 5.25 22.35
C TYR A 117 5.93 6.18 23.31
N LEU A 118 7.14 6.54 22.92
CA LEU A 118 8.05 7.37 23.71
C LEU A 118 8.27 8.70 22.97
N ASP A 119 9.48 8.94 22.48
CA ASP A 119 9.84 10.20 21.82
C ASP A 119 9.43 10.22 20.34
N SER A 120 9.29 11.43 19.78
CA SER A 120 9.14 11.66 18.35
C SER A 120 10.26 12.55 17.81
N TYR A 121 10.84 12.15 16.69
CA TYR A 121 11.94 12.84 16.02
C TYR A 121 11.51 13.31 14.63
N TYR A 122 11.95 14.52 14.26
CA TYR A 122 11.59 15.15 12.99
C TYR A 122 12.77 15.18 12.04
N LEU A 123 12.49 14.94 10.76
CA LEU A 123 13.46 14.98 9.68
C LEU A 123 12.87 15.68 8.46
N GLU A 124 13.39 16.85 8.13
CA GLU A 124 13.02 17.60 6.93
C GLU A 124 14.01 17.33 5.79
N LEU A 125 13.49 16.81 4.68
CA LEU A 125 14.22 16.58 3.45
C LEU A 125 13.80 17.56 2.36
N LEU A 126 14.78 18.11 1.64
CA LEU A 126 14.57 18.85 0.39
C LEU A 126 14.64 17.85 -0.76
N MET A 127 13.73 17.96 -1.74
CA MET A 127 13.70 17.02 -2.88
C MET A 127 14.30 17.59 -4.17
N LYS A 128 14.57 18.90 -4.25
CA LYS A 128 15.13 19.55 -5.45
C LYS A 128 16.23 20.55 -5.08
N PRO A 129 17.34 20.61 -5.83
CA PRO A 129 17.71 19.76 -6.98
C PRO A 129 18.18 18.36 -6.59
N GLU A 130 18.66 18.16 -5.37
CA GLU A 130 19.13 16.87 -4.82
C GLU A 130 18.44 16.57 -3.48
N VAL A 131 18.35 15.30 -3.12
CA VAL A 131 17.75 14.87 -1.85
C VAL A 131 18.72 15.14 -0.72
N ARG A 132 18.44 16.14 0.12
CA ARG A 132 19.30 16.54 1.24
C ARG A 132 18.51 16.82 2.50
N ILE A 133 19.14 16.59 3.64
CA ILE A 133 18.58 16.94 4.95
C ILE A 133 18.70 18.46 5.14
N HIS A 134 17.59 19.11 5.46
CA HIS A 134 17.54 20.54 5.76
C HIS A 134 17.53 20.80 7.26
N HIS A 135 16.66 20.10 7.99
CA HIS A 135 16.54 20.24 9.44
C HIS A 135 16.20 18.90 10.07
N HIS A 136 16.72 18.64 11.27
CA HIS A 136 16.38 17.45 12.03
C HIS A 136 16.49 17.66 13.54
N SER A 137 15.73 16.87 14.30
CA SER A 137 15.84 16.79 15.77
C SER A 137 16.59 15.56 16.25
N ILE A 138 17.25 14.83 15.34
CA ILE A 138 17.98 13.58 15.63
C ILE A 138 19.21 13.87 16.50
N PRO A 139 19.45 13.10 17.59
CA PRO A 139 20.62 13.29 18.46
C PRO A 139 21.95 13.11 17.73
N THR A 140 22.96 13.90 18.12
CA THR A 140 24.26 13.98 17.43
C THR A 140 25.10 12.70 17.45
N PHE A 141 24.88 11.82 18.44
CA PHE A 141 25.57 10.53 18.53
C PHE A 141 24.98 9.46 17.58
N ILE A 142 23.80 9.69 16.99
CA ILE A 142 23.25 8.82 15.96
C ILE A 142 24.03 9.08 14.67
N PRO A 143 24.53 8.04 13.97
CA PRO A 143 25.42 8.20 12.81
C PRO A 143 24.67 8.63 11.53
N LEU A 144 23.93 9.75 11.60
CA LEU A 144 23.04 10.22 10.55
C LEU A 144 23.78 10.44 9.23
N GLU A 145 24.95 11.07 9.24
CA GLU A 145 25.74 11.31 8.03
C GLU A 145 26.15 10.03 7.30
N GLN A 146 26.49 8.97 8.06
CA GLN A 146 26.88 7.67 7.47
C GLN A 146 25.68 6.98 6.83
N ILE A 147 24.53 7.01 7.52
CA ILE A 147 23.28 6.44 7.03
C ILE A 147 22.81 7.21 5.77
N THR A 148 22.93 8.55 5.79
CA THR A 148 22.58 9.42 4.67
C THR A 148 23.41 9.10 3.43
N LYS A 149 24.75 9.09 3.55
CA LYS A 149 25.66 8.79 2.42
C LYS A 149 25.41 7.42 1.81
N LYS A 150 24.96 6.45 2.62
CA LYS A 150 24.78 5.07 2.17
C LYS A 150 23.42 4.81 1.51
N TYR A 151 22.35 5.43 2.02
CA TYR A 151 20.99 5.05 1.66
C TYR A 151 20.09 6.18 1.17
N LEU A 152 20.37 7.47 1.47
CA LEU A 152 19.40 8.55 1.20
C LEU A 152 19.07 8.70 -0.29
N GLU A 153 20.07 8.58 -1.16
CA GLU A 153 19.91 8.71 -2.62
C GLU A 153 19.46 7.42 -3.30
N THR A 154 19.77 6.26 -2.72
CA THR A 154 19.52 4.95 -3.33
C THR A 154 18.19 4.34 -2.90
N ASP A 155 17.89 4.37 -1.59
CA ASP A 155 16.68 3.78 -1.01
C ASP A 155 16.25 4.52 0.26
N ILE A 156 15.31 5.45 0.08
CA ILE A 156 14.71 6.23 1.16
C ILE A 156 14.03 5.37 2.22
N ARG A 157 13.44 4.22 1.85
CA ARG A 157 12.75 3.35 2.81
C ARG A 157 13.77 2.67 3.71
N ARG A 158 14.87 2.18 3.13
CA ARG A 158 15.97 1.60 3.91
C ARG A 158 16.65 2.65 4.79
N PHE A 159 16.83 3.87 4.30
CA PHE A 159 17.31 4.99 5.09
C PHE A 159 16.43 5.22 6.34
N LEU A 160 15.11 5.33 6.16
CA LEU A 160 14.16 5.56 7.26
C LEU A 160 14.10 4.38 8.24
N ALA A 161 14.15 3.14 7.74
CA ALA A 161 14.17 1.94 8.59
C ALA A 161 15.41 1.90 9.48
N VAL A 162 16.60 2.05 8.89
CA VAL A 162 17.87 2.03 9.65
C VAL A 162 17.91 3.17 10.67
N LEU A 163 17.44 4.36 10.30
CA LEU A 163 17.37 5.49 11.24
C LEU A 163 16.40 5.21 12.40
N SER A 164 15.22 4.65 12.09
CA SER A 164 14.23 4.25 13.10
C SER A 164 14.82 3.22 14.07
N ASP A 165 15.58 2.23 13.59
CA ASP A 165 16.22 1.23 14.45
C ASP A 165 17.21 1.87 15.44
N HIS A 166 18.02 2.83 14.98
CA HIS A 166 18.96 3.54 15.86
C HIS A 166 18.24 4.37 16.93
N LEU A 167 17.17 5.07 16.54
CA LEU A 167 16.37 5.87 17.46
C LEU A 167 15.65 4.99 18.49
N ASN A 168 15.02 3.89 18.06
CA ASN A 168 14.37 2.94 18.96
C ASN A 168 15.37 2.27 19.91
N ALA A 169 16.55 1.90 19.43
CA ALA A 169 17.59 1.30 20.28
C ALA A 169 18.10 2.28 21.34
N TYR A 170 18.27 3.56 20.99
CA TYR A 170 18.66 4.59 21.94
C TYR A 170 17.55 4.85 22.98
N VAL A 171 16.34 5.17 22.52
CA VAL A 171 15.23 5.53 23.39
C VAL A 171 14.82 4.35 24.27
N GLY A 172 14.81 3.12 23.73
CA GLY A 172 14.54 1.91 24.50
C GLY A 172 15.55 1.72 25.64
N ARG A 173 16.85 1.87 25.38
CA ARG A 173 17.88 1.78 26.44
C ARG A 173 17.76 2.90 27.47
N ARG A 174 17.46 4.14 27.03
CA ARG A 174 17.25 5.26 27.94
C ARG A 174 16.06 4.99 28.86
N TYR A 175 14.94 4.55 28.29
CA TYR A 175 13.73 4.21 29.03
C TYR A 175 13.97 3.08 30.03
N GLN A 176 14.65 2.01 29.62
CA GLN A 176 15.04 0.92 30.53
C GLN A 176 15.89 1.42 31.71
N ALA A 177 16.84 2.33 31.45
CA ALA A 177 17.69 2.88 32.50
C ALA A 177 16.91 3.77 33.47
N GLU A 178 15.97 4.58 32.97
CA GLU A 178 15.09 5.43 33.77
C GLU A 178 14.17 4.61 34.68
N GLN A 179 13.70 3.44 34.21
CA GLN A 179 12.82 2.54 34.99
C GLN A 179 13.55 1.77 36.10
N LEU A 180 14.89 1.74 36.08
CA LEU A 180 15.71 1.08 37.09
C LEU A 180 16.21 2.03 38.19
N GLN A 181 15.91 3.33 38.08
CA GLN A 181 16.23 4.36 39.08
C GLN A 181 15.08 4.54 40.07
#